data_AF-A0A2R5FTM0-F1
#
_entry.id   AF-A0A2R5FTM0-F1
#
_cell.length_a   1.000
_cell.length_b   1.000
_cell.length_c   1.000
_cell.angle_alpha   90.00
_cell.angle_beta   90.00
_cell.angle_gamma   90.00
#
_symmetry.space_group_name_H-M   'P 1'
#
loop_
_entity.id
_entity.type
_entity.pdbx_description
1 polymer ?
#
loop_
_entity_poly.entity_id
_entity_poly.type
_entity_poly.pdbx_seq_one_letter_code
_entity_poly.pdbx_strand_id
1 'polypeptide(L)'
;MPRQKRTSPVLEKTEQRVIGFKSIDSSLDFGDSISLKNLTELIGQLRNQIDQYNMMLTAIDSAKAKIETLEKSIRETSERLVSGVALKYGKDSREYEMTGGTRKSDRIRKATITRLKSTADLKATSKQTA
;
A
#
# COMPACT_ATOMS: atom_id res chain seq x y z
N MET A 1 -3.30 1.36 -4.66
CA MET A 1 -4.36 2.24 -5.16
C MET A 1 -4.45 3.47 -4.26
N PRO A 2 -4.75 4.66 -4.81
CA PRO A 2 -4.87 5.89 -4.02
C PRO A 2 -6.02 5.77 -3.02
N ARG A 3 -5.84 6.29 -1.81
CA ARG A 3 -6.87 6.25 -0.78
C ARG A 3 -8.02 7.19 -1.14
N GLN A 4 -9.26 6.80 -0.82
CA GLN A 4 -10.42 7.65 -1.08
C GLN A 4 -10.38 8.90 -0.18
N LYS A 5 -10.58 10.07 -0.80
CA LYS A 5 -10.69 11.35 -0.09
C LYS A 5 -11.99 11.39 0.72
N ARG A 6 -11.96 12.07 1.87
CA ARG A 6 -13.13 12.28 2.70
C ARG A 6 -14.04 13.32 2.08
N THR A 7 -15.31 12.97 1.93
CA THR A 7 -16.42 13.88 1.61
C THR A 7 -17.41 13.90 2.77
N SER A 8 -18.19 14.98 2.89
CA SER A 8 -19.18 15.14 3.96
C SER A 8 -20.54 15.47 3.35
N PRO A 9 -21.54 14.57 3.44
CA PRO A 9 -22.89 14.88 2.99
C PRO A 9 -23.58 15.91 3.90
N VAL A 10 -23.10 16.06 5.13
CA VAL A 10 -23.59 17.09 6.07
C VAL A 10 -23.21 18.48 5.57
N LEU A 11 -21.99 18.64 5.03
CA LEU A 11 -21.53 19.93 4.48
C LEU A 11 -22.45 20.37 3.33
N GLU A 12 -22.68 19.49 2.36
CA GLU A 12 -23.52 19.74 1.19
C GLU A 12 -24.96 20.11 1.58
N LYS A 13 -25.57 19.32 2.49
CA LYS A 13 -26.92 19.61 3.00
C LYS A 13 -26.98 20.95 3.74
N THR A 14 -25.93 21.31 4.48
CA THR A 14 -25.91 22.56 5.25
C THR A 14 -25.72 23.76 4.34
N GLU A 15 -24.88 23.67 3.30
CA GLU A 15 -24.74 24.70 2.27
C GLU A 15 -26.07 24.96 1.54
N GLN A 16 -26.82 23.91 1.19
CA GLN A 16 -28.17 24.05 0.60
C GLN A 16 -29.14 24.77 1.56
N ARG A 17 -29.12 24.44 2.86
CA ARG A 17 -29.95 25.13 3.86
C ARG A 17 -29.58 26.60 4.02
N VAL A 18 -28.29 26.95 3.97
CA VAL A 18 -27.82 28.35 4.03
C VAL A 18 -28.42 29.17 2.89
N ILE A 19 -28.49 28.61 1.68
CA ILE A 19 -29.13 29.29 0.54
C ILE A 19 -30.60 29.55 0.84
N GLY A 20 -31.31 28.55 1.38
CA GLY A 20 -32.70 28.71 1.81
C GLY A 20 -32.88 29.80 2.86
N PHE A 21 -32.02 29.85 3.88
CA PHE A 21 -32.08 30.88 4.91
C PHE A 21 -31.80 32.28 4.36
N LYS A 22 -30.82 32.44 3.48
CA LYS A 22 -30.52 33.73 2.82
C LYS A 22 -31.68 34.27 1.98
N SER A 23 -32.47 33.39 1.39
CA SER A 23 -33.67 33.78 0.62
C SER A 23 -34.79 34.32 1.51
N ILE A 24 -34.84 33.91 2.78
CA ILE A 24 -35.82 34.41 3.75
C ILE A 24 -35.36 35.76 4.31
N ASP A 25 -34.16 35.77 4.88
CA ASP A 25 -33.52 36.96 5.42
C ASP A 25 -31.99 36.81 5.30
N SER A 26 -31.35 37.79 4.67
CA SER A 26 -29.90 37.82 4.47
C SER A 26 -29.12 38.01 5.79
N SER A 27 -29.76 38.53 6.83
CA SER A 27 -29.17 38.81 8.15
C SER A 27 -29.83 38.04 9.30
N LEU A 28 -30.35 36.84 9.02
CA LEU A 28 -31.06 36.03 10.02
C LEU A 28 -30.22 35.79 11.28
N ASP A 29 -30.67 36.36 12.39
CA ASP A 29 -30.04 36.29 13.69
C ASP A 29 -31.09 36.10 14.78
N PHE A 30 -30.99 34.99 15.52
CA PHE A 30 -31.88 34.68 16.65
C PHE A 30 -31.20 34.90 18.00
N GLY A 31 -30.00 35.51 18.02
CA GLY A 31 -29.21 35.74 19.23
C GLY A 31 -28.25 34.59 19.57
N ASP A 32 -27.32 34.90 20.47
CA ASP A 32 -26.26 34.02 21.00
C ASP A 32 -25.44 33.30 19.91
N SER A 33 -25.79 32.03 19.68
CA SER A 33 -25.09 31.06 18.84
C SER A 33 -25.89 30.67 17.59
N ILE A 34 -27.16 31.06 17.51
CA ILE A 34 -28.10 30.65 16.47
C ILE A 34 -28.22 31.78 15.44
N SER A 35 -27.12 32.03 14.74
CA SER A 35 -27.04 33.02 13.68
C SER A 35 -26.55 32.40 12.38
N LEU A 36 -26.98 32.98 11.26
CA LEU A 36 -26.50 32.55 9.94
C LEU A 36 -24.98 32.74 9.81
N LYS A 37 -24.42 33.75 10.48
CA LYS A 37 -22.97 34.01 10.54
C LYS A 37 -22.22 32.85 11.22
N ASN A 38 -22.66 32.44 12.40
CA ASN A 38 -22.04 31.33 13.13
C ASN A 38 -22.09 30.03 12.34
N LEU A 39 -23.23 29.75 11.68
CA LEU A 39 -23.37 28.60 10.80
C LEU A 39 -22.36 28.65 9.65
N THR A 40 -22.19 29.81 9.00
CA THR A 40 -21.22 29.96 7.90
C THR A 40 -19.77 29.82 8.36
N GLU A 41 -19.44 30.27 9.57
CA GLU A 41 -18.11 30.07 10.16
C GLU A 41 -17.83 28.59 10.41
N LEU A 42 -18.79 27.85 11.00
CA LEU A 42 -18.68 26.41 11.23
C LEU A 42 -18.54 25.62 9.92
N ILE A 43 -19.27 26.02 8.86
CA ILE A 43 -19.12 25.46 7.51
C ILE A 43 -17.70 25.67 7.00
N GLY A 44 -17.16 26.89 7.14
CA GLY A 44 -15.79 27.22 6.74
C GLY A 44 -14.75 26.40 7.50
N GLN A 45 -14.91 26.25 8.82
CA GLN A 45 -14.05 25.42 9.66
C GLN A 45 -14.09 23.95 9.23
N LEU A 46 -15.28 23.38 9.02
CA LEU A 46 -15.44 21.99 8.59
C LEU A 46 -14.80 21.75 7.22
N ARG A 47 -14.99 22.68 6.28
CA ARG A 47 -14.39 22.60 4.93
C ARG A 47 -12.87 22.60 5.00
N ASN A 48 -12.28 23.54 5.74
CA ASN A 48 -10.83 23.61 5.93
C ASN A 48 -10.27 22.33 6.56
N GLN A 49 -10.94 21.76 7.57
CA GLN A 49 -10.52 20.50 8.20
C GLN A 49 -10.58 19.31 7.22
N ILE A 50 -11.61 19.23 6.39
CA ILE A 50 -11.71 18.18 5.35
C ILE A 50 -10.60 18.34 4.31
N ASP A 51 -10.33 19.56 3.87
CA ASP A 51 -9.28 19.84 2.89
C ASP A 51 -7.89 19.51 3.45
N GLN A 52 -7.59 19.92 4.68
CA GLN A 52 -6.34 19.56 5.38
C GLN A 52 -6.17 18.05 5.51
N TYR A 53 -7.22 17.33 5.93
CA TYR A 53 -7.20 15.87 6.01
C TYR A 53 -6.89 15.24 4.65
N ASN A 54 -7.56 15.71 3.59
CA ASN A 54 -7.36 15.20 2.23
C ASN A 54 -5.95 15.51 1.71
N MET A 55 -5.39 16.67 2.03
CA MET A 55 -4.00 17.01 1.72
C MET A 55 -3.02 16.06 2.42
N MET A 56 -3.20 15.82 3.72
CA MET A 56 -2.37 14.87 4.47
C MET A 56 -2.47 13.46 3.89
N LEU A 57 -3.66 13.04 3.47
CA LEU A 57 -3.87 11.75 2.82
C LEU A 57 -3.05 11.63 1.53
N THR A 58 -3.06 12.67 0.69
CA THR A 58 -2.23 12.69 -0.54
C THR A 58 -0.74 12.71 -0.24
N ALA A 59 -0.31 13.41 0.82
CA ALA A 59 1.08 13.43 1.24
C ALA A 59 1.54 12.04 1.69
N ILE A 60 0.72 11.32 2.47
CA ILE A 60 1.00 9.94 2.90
C ILE A 60 1.11 9.00 1.71
N ASP A 61 0.19 9.09 0.75
CA ASP A 61 0.25 8.26 -0.47
C ASP A 61 1.52 8.55 -1.29
N SER A 62 1.94 9.81 -1.37
CA SER A 62 3.20 10.18 -2.02
C SER A 62 4.43 9.63 -1.29
N ALA A 63 4.43 9.66 0.04
CA ALA A 63 5.51 9.12 0.86
C ALA A 63 5.61 7.60 0.70
N LYS A 64 4.47 6.90 0.67
CA LYS A 64 4.41 5.47 0.41
C LYS A 64 4.98 5.12 -0.97
N ALA A 65 4.60 5.85 -2.01
CA ALA A 65 5.13 5.63 -3.36
C ALA A 65 6.67 5.78 -3.38
N LYS A 66 7.22 6.79 -2.69
CA LYS A 66 8.68 6.96 -2.58
C LYS A 66 9.35 5.76 -1.90
N ILE A 67 8.79 5.24 -0.82
CA ILE A 67 9.30 4.04 -0.14
C ILE A 67 9.31 2.86 -1.11
N GLU A 68 8.19 2.59 -1.79
CA GLU A 68 8.09 1.47 -2.75
C GLU A 68 9.12 1.60 -3.88
N THR A 69 9.37 2.81 -4.39
CA THR A 69 10.40 3.03 -5.41
C THR A 69 11.82 2.77 -4.91
N LEU A 70 12.12 3.15 -3.67
CA LEU A 70 13.42 2.91 -3.04
C LEU A 70 13.62 1.43 -2.71
N GLU A 71 12.59 0.76 -2.21
CA GLU A 71 12.64 -0.69 -1.97
C GLU A 71 12.90 -1.45 -3.27
N LYS A 72 12.27 -1.03 -4.37
CA LYS A 72 12.50 -1.62 -5.69
C LYS A 72 13.93 -1.40 -6.16
N SER A 73 14.48 -0.19 -6.03
CA SER A 73 15.86 0.09 -6.45
C SER A 73 16.89 -0.66 -5.60
N ILE A 74 16.67 -0.78 -4.28
CA ILE A 74 17.51 -1.59 -3.39
C ILE A 74 17.44 -3.07 -3.78
N ARG A 75 16.26 -3.59 -4.12
CA ARG A 75 16.12 -4.97 -4.59
C ARG A 75 16.90 -5.21 -5.89
N GLU A 76 16.72 -4.35 -6.89
CA GLU A 76 17.43 -4.48 -8.17
C GLU A 76 18.95 -4.38 -8.02
N THR A 77 19.44 -3.46 -7.18
CA THR A 77 20.87 -3.30 -6.93
C THR A 77 21.45 -4.47 -6.15
N SER A 78 20.75 -4.96 -5.13
CA SER A 78 21.20 -6.14 -4.37
C SER A 78 21.25 -7.40 -5.25
N GLU A 79 20.25 -7.64 -6.10
CA GLU A 79 20.26 -8.73 -7.08
C GLU A 79 21.44 -8.63 -8.07
N ARG A 80 21.75 -7.41 -8.53
CA ARG A 80 22.93 -7.16 -9.38
C ARG A 80 24.24 -7.44 -8.66
N LEU A 81 24.35 -7.08 -7.38
CA LEU A 81 25.55 -7.36 -6.58
C LEU A 81 25.76 -8.87 -6.38
N VAL A 82 24.70 -9.59 -6.00
CA VAL A 82 24.74 -11.07 -5.88
C VAL A 82 25.13 -11.71 -7.22
N SER A 83 24.58 -11.21 -8.32
CA SER A 83 24.96 -11.65 -9.67
C SER A 83 26.42 -11.33 -10.02
N GLY A 84 26.92 -10.18 -9.58
CA GLY A 84 28.33 -9.79 -9.70
C GLY A 84 29.27 -10.72 -8.93
N VAL A 85 28.90 -11.12 -7.71
CA VAL A 85 29.63 -12.12 -6.92
C VAL A 85 29.66 -13.46 -7.64
N ALA A 86 28.52 -13.88 -8.21
CA ALA A 86 28.43 -15.09 -9.02
C ALA A 86 29.32 -15.03 -10.28
N LEU A 87 29.47 -13.84 -10.89
CA LEU A 87 30.36 -13.64 -12.04
C LEU A 87 31.84 -13.67 -11.66
N LYS A 88 32.20 -13.15 -10.47
CA LYS A 88 33.60 -13.07 -10.01
C LYS A 88 34.12 -14.37 -9.40
N TYR A 89 33.36 -14.97 -8.50
CA TYR A 89 33.78 -16.16 -7.72
C TYR A 89 33.16 -17.45 -8.25
N GLY A 90 32.12 -17.35 -9.10
CA GLY A 90 31.40 -18.50 -9.65
C GLY A 90 30.16 -18.87 -8.83
N LYS A 91 29.20 -19.52 -9.48
CA LYS A 91 27.89 -19.90 -8.92
C LYS A 91 27.94 -21.10 -7.95
N ASP A 92 29.08 -21.77 -7.83
CA ASP A 92 29.32 -22.89 -6.90
C ASP A 92 30.25 -22.50 -5.73
N SER A 93 30.61 -21.22 -5.64
CA SER A 93 31.52 -20.71 -4.62
C SER A 93 30.82 -20.53 -3.27
N ARG A 94 31.61 -20.56 -2.20
CA ARG A 94 31.12 -20.30 -0.84
C ARG A 94 30.68 -18.85 -0.70
N GLU A 95 31.37 -17.92 -1.34
CA GLU A 95 31.08 -16.49 -1.36
C GLU A 95 29.69 -16.21 -1.92
N TYR A 96 29.30 -16.92 -2.99
CA TYR A 96 27.95 -16.83 -3.54
C TYR A 96 26.88 -17.33 -2.56
N GLU A 97 27.16 -18.41 -1.84
CA GLU A 97 26.27 -18.90 -0.76
C GLU A 97 26.14 -17.92 0.39
N MET A 98 27.24 -17.28 0.80
CA MET A 98 27.24 -16.26 1.86
C MET A 98 26.37 -15.05 1.50
N THR A 99 26.20 -14.75 0.21
CA THR A 99 25.29 -13.68 -0.26
C THR A 99 23.82 -14.10 -0.35
N GLY A 100 23.48 -15.30 0.12
CA GLY A 100 22.12 -15.86 0.10
C GLY A 100 21.76 -16.58 -1.21
N GLY A 101 22.71 -16.73 -2.14
CA GLY A 101 22.52 -17.54 -3.35
C GLY A 101 22.60 -19.04 -3.03
N THR A 102 21.83 -19.88 -3.71
CA THR A 102 22.03 -21.34 -3.61
C THR A 102 23.07 -21.80 -4.62
N ARG A 103 24.10 -22.53 -4.17
CA ARG A 103 25.13 -23.11 -5.06
C ARG A 103 24.48 -23.95 -6.16
N LYS A 104 25.04 -23.96 -7.36
CA LYS A 104 24.50 -24.74 -8.49
C LYS A 104 24.56 -26.24 -8.21
N SER A 105 25.55 -26.72 -7.46
CA SER A 105 25.66 -28.10 -6.94
C SER A 105 24.49 -28.48 -6.03
N ASP A 106 24.09 -27.57 -5.16
CA ASP A 106 23.12 -27.83 -4.08
C ASP A 106 21.68 -27.55 -4.55
N ARG A 107 21.54 -26.86 -5.69
CA ARG A 107 20.25 -26.53 -6.29
C ARG A 107 19.59 -27.74 -6.94
N ILE A 108 18.60 -28.32 -6.26
CA ILE A 108 17.76 -29.39 -6.80
C ILE A 108 16.78 -28.82 -7.85
N ARG A 109 16.84 -29.33 -9.09
CA ARG A 109 15.88 -28.96 -10.15
C ARG A 109 14.48 -29.46 -9.83
N LYS A 110 13.44 -28.65 -10.09
CA LYS A 110 12.03 -29.02 -9.89
C LYS A 110 11.66 -30.37 -10.52
N ALA A 111 12.16 -30.67 -11.73
CA ALA A 111 11.94 -31.95 -12.40
C ALA A 111 12.55 -33.15 -11.63
N THR A 112 13.67 -32.95 -10.95
CA THR A 112 14.26 -33.95 -10.07
C THR A 112 13.40 -34.14 -8.83
N ILE A 113 12.87 -33.06 -8.25
CA ILE A 113 11.96 -33.11 -7.09
C ILE A 113 10.68 -33.87 -7.43
N THR A 114 10.04 -33.58 -8.58
CA THR A 114 8.81 -34.26 -8.98
C THR A 114 9.04 -35.75 -9.23
N ARG A 115 10.15 -36.12 -9.88
CA ARG A 115 10.53 -37.51 -10.10
C ARG A 115 10.85 -38.25 -8.80
N LEU A 116 11.53 -37.59 -7.85
CA LEU A 116 11.80 -38.16 -6.53
C LEU A 116 10.50 -38.39 -5.74
N LYS A 117 9.56 -37.44 -5.82
CA LYS A 117 8.21 -37.61 -5.23
C LYS A 117 7.45 -38.76 -5.87
N SER A 118 7.38 -38.83 -7.20
CA SER A 118 6.68 -39.93 -7.88
C SER A 118 7.30 -41.30 -7.57
N THR A 119 8.63 -41.39 -7.47
CA THR A 119 9.29 -42.64 -7.05
C THR A 119 9.02 -43.00 -5.59
N ALA A 120 8.85 -42.00 -4.71
CA ALA A 120 8.49 -42.23 -3.32
C ALA A 120 7.03 -42.70 -3.20
N ASP A 121 6.12 -42.11 -3.97
CA ASP A 121 4.70 -42.47 -4.00
C ASP A 121 4.50 -43.90 -4.54
N LEU A 122 5.23 -44.29 -5.59
CA LEU A 122 5.23 -45.67 -6.13
C LEU A 122 5.81 -46.69 -5.13
N LYS A 123 6.79 -46.30 -4.33
CA LYS A 123 7.38 -47.14 -3.28
C LYS A 123 6.48 -47.26 -2.04
N ALA A 124 5.62 -46.28 -1.80
CA ALA A 124 4.62 -46.30 -0.73
C ALA A 124 3.42 -47.19 -1.09
N THR A 125 2.94 -47.13 -2.35
CA THR A 125 1.82 -47.96 -2.82
C THR A 125 2.18 -49.43 -2.92
N SER A 126 3.39 -49.77 -3.38
CA SER A 126 3.89 -51.16 -3.45
C SER A 126 4.09 -51.82 -2.08
N LYS A 127 4.26 -51.05 -1.00
CA LYS A 127 4.33 -51.55 0.38
C LYS A 127 2.96 -51.80 1.04
N GLN A 128 1.88 -51.26 0.47
CA GLN A 128 0.51 -51.46 0.97
C GLN A 128 -0.19 -52.66 0.32
N THR A 129 0.35 -53.18 -0.78
CA THR A 129 -0.19 -54.33 -1.54
C THR A 129 0.54 -55.65 -1.29
N ALA A 130 1.40 -55.72 -0.28
CA ALA A 130 2.08 -56.92 0.21
C ALA A 130 1.73 -57.12 1.69
#